data_AF-A0A939RGZ2-F1
#
_entry.id   AF-A0A939RGZ2-F1
#
_cell.length_a   1.000
_cell.length_b   1.000
_cell.length_c   1.000
_cell.angle_alpha   90.00
_cell.angle_beta   90.00
_cell.angle_gamma   90.00
#
_symmetry.space_group_name_H-M   'P 1'
#
loop_
_entity.id
_entity.type
_entity.pdbx_description
1 polymer ?
#
loop_
_entity_poly.entity_id
_entity_poly.type
_entity_poly.pdbx_seq_one_letter_code
_entity_poly.pdbx_strand_id
1 'polypeptide(L)'
;MIMNVWFESIKNGFDLYLKAAPLALIVAFGIIYIKKSAFNPVHFIGVQCLILYLSCLINVVLFPLPDAAAISTLNGYKGQYIPFKFVADIAKDKTIESVLQVAFNVMLTIPFGFFFKFVLNMKRRNIIILTFLLSLTIELAQLTGLFFIYPGSYRLFDVDDLMLNTLGGFAGTVLANCVSDLIPDTSNVSIAILS
;
A
#
# COMPACT_ATOMS: atom_id res chain seq x y z
N MET A 1 -10.56 -5.60 -17.95
CA MET A 1 -9.10 -5.91 -18.04
C MET A 1 -8.38 -5.59 -16.72
N ILE A 2 -8.60 -4.41 -16.12
CA ILE A 2 -7.99 -3.95 -14.86
C ILE A 2 -8.17 -4.94 -13.69
N MET A 3 -9.38 -5.47 -13.50
CA MET A 3 -9.68 -6.37 -12.38
C MET A 3 -8.85 -7.68 -12.41
N ASN A 4 -8.62 -8.25 -13.60
CA ASN A 4 -7.83 -9.47 -13.74
C ASN A 4 -6.36 -9.22 -13.38
N VAL A 5 -5.80 -8.09 -13.83
CA VAL A 5 -4.43 -7.68 -13.49
C VAL A 5 -4.29 -7.48 -11.98
N TRP A 6 -5.26 -6.81 -11.35
CA TRP A 6 -5.29 -6.64 -9.89
C TRP A 6 -5.29 -7.97 -9.13
N PHE A 7 -6.15 -8.91 -9.54
CA PHE A 7 -6.20 -10.23 -8.89
C PHE A 7 -4.91 -11.03 -9.09
N GLU A 8 -4.30 -10.96 -10.26
CA GLU A 8 -3.02 -11.61 -10.54
C GLU A 8 -1.89 -11.02 -9.68
N SER A 9 -1.80 -9.69 -9.59
CA SER A 9 -0.84 -9.02 -8.72
C SER A 9 -1.02 -9.40 -7.24
N ILE A 10 -2.27 -9.51 -6.76
CA ILE A 10 -2.55 -9.95 -5.38
C ILE A 10 -2.09 -11.40 -5.18
N LYS A 11 -2.35 -12.30 -6.13
CA LYS A 11 -1.86 -13.68 -6.07
C LYS A 11 -0.34 -13.74 -6.01
N ASN A 12 0.34 -12.99 -6.87
CA ASN A 12 1.81 -12.92 -6.86
C ASN A 12 2.36 -12.38 -5.55
N GLY A 13 1.70 -11.39 -4.96
CA GLY A 13 2.03 -10.88 -3.63
C GLY A 13 1.84 -11.91 -2.51
N PHE A 14 0.78 -12.70 -2.58
CA PHE A 14 0.54 -13.79 -1.64
C PHE A 14 1.62 -14.88 -1.76
N ASP A 15 1.99 -15.27 -2.99
CA ASP A 15 3.08 -16.21 -3.24
C ASP A 15 4.43 -15.70 -2.73
N LEU A 16 4.70 -14.41 -2.91
CA LEU A 16 5.90 -13.76 -2.36
C LEU A 16 5.90 -13.82 -0.83
N TYR A 17 4.77 -13.52 -0.20
CA TYR A 17 4.61 -13.64 1.25
C TYR A 17 4.87 -15.07 1.72
N LEU A 18 4.31 -16.09 1.09
CA LEU A 18 4.53 -17.49 1.49
C LEU A 18 6.01 -17.89 1.44
N LYS A 19 6.76 -17.39 0.46
CA LYS A 19 8.20 -17.61 0.35
C LYS A 19 8.99 -16.87 1.43
N ALA A 20 8.54 -15.68 1.83
CA ALA A 20 9.21 -14.85 2.84
C ALA A 20 8.77 -15.15 4.29
N ALA A 21 7.58 -15.73 4.48
CA ALA A 21 6.95 -15.93 5.79
C ALA A 21 7.81 -16.75 6.77
N PRO A 22 8.47 -17.85 6.38
CA PRO A 22 9.34 -18.59 7.30
C PRO A 22 10.45 -17.71 7.90
N LEU A 23 11.09 -16.87 7.08
CA LEU A 23 12.13 -15.95 7.54
C LEU A 23 11.54 -14.87 8.46
N ALA A 24 10.40 -14.29 8.08
CA ALA A 24 9.71 -13.29 8.90
C ALA A 24 9.32 -13.83 10.28
N LEU A 25 8.87 -15.08 10.35
CA LEU A 25 8.55 -15.78 11.60
C LEU A 25 9.79 -16.00 12.45
N ILE A 26 10.89 -16.48 11.86
CA ILE A 26 12.17 -16.67 12.56
C ILE A 26 12.66 -15.35 13.17
N VAL A 27 12.61 -14.25 12.41
CA VAL A 27 13.00 -12.91 12.89
C VAL A 27 12.09 -12.45 14.03
N ALA A 28 10.77 -12.62 13.89
CA ALA A 28 9.81 -12.23 14.92
C ALA A 28 10.05 -12.99 16.24
N PHE A 29 10.20 -14.32 16.18
CA PHE A 29 10.51 -15.13 17.36
C PHE A 29 11.90 -14.82 17.93
N GLY A 30 12.89 -14.55 17.07
CA GLY A 30 14.22 -14.10 17.48
C GLY A 30 14.18 -12.78 18.26
N ILE A 31 13.41 -11.79 17.80
CA ILE A 31 13.22 -10.52 18.50
C ILE A 31 12.53 -10.74 19.86
N ILE A 32 11.47 -11.55 19.90
CA ILE A 32 10.76 -11.87 21.15
C ILE A 32 11.72 -12.54 22.15
N TYR A 33 12.52 -13.49 21.68
CA TYR A 33 13.52 -14.19 22.48
C TYR A 33 14.59 -13.24 23.02
N ILE A 34 15.18 -12.40 22.16
CA ILE A 34 16.23 -11.43 22.55
C ILE A 34 15.68 -10.38 23.52
N LYS A 35 14.49 -9.83 23.24
CA LYS A 35 13.86 -8.81 24.09
C LYS A 35 13.22 -9.38 25.37
N LYS A 36 13.19 -10.71 25.53
CA LYS A 36 12.44 -11.41 26.59
C LYS A 36 11.00 -10.90 26.73
N SER A 37 10.38 -10.55 25.61
CA SER A 37 9.03 -10.01 25.58
C SER A 37 8.00 -11.14 25.73
N ALA A 38 6.86 -10.84 26.33
CA ALA A 38 5.70 -11.74 26.25
C ALA A 38 5.18 -11.81 24.81
N PHE A 39 4.72 -13.00 24.40
CA PHE A 39 4.09 -13.20 23.10
C PHE A 39 2.66 -12.64 23.10
N ASN A 40 2.36 -11.76 22.14
CA ASN A 40 1.00 -11.27 21.90
C ASN A 40 0.51 -11.78 20.53
N PRO A 41 -0.47 -12.71 20.50
CA PRO A 41 -0.94 -13.31 19.25
C PRO A 41 -1.63 -12.29 18.33
N VAL A 42 -2.34 -11.30 18.87
CA VAL A 42 -3.05 -10.28 18.09
C VAL A 42 -2.04 -9.40 17.34
N HIS A 43 -1.02 -8.92 18.05
CA HIS A 43 0.03 -8.10 17.45
C HIS A 43 0.85 -8.92 16.45
N PHE A 44 1.17 -10.17 16.77
CA PHE A 44 1.88 -11.07 15.88
C PHE A 44 1.12 -11.29 14.56
N ILE A 45 -0.18 -11.61 14.63
CA ILE A 45 -1.04 -11.75 13.45
C ILE A 45 -1.11 -10.44 12.68
N GLY A 46 -1.28 -9.30 13.37
CA GLY A 46 -1.27 -7.98 12.75
C GLY A 46 0.00 -7.67 11.95
N VAL A 47 1.17 -8.02 12.49
CA VAL A 47 2.46 -7.90 11.78
C VAL A 47 2.51 -8.82 10.57
N GLN A 48 2.07 -10.08 10.68
CA GLN A 48 2.04 -10.99 9.52
C GLN A 48 1.11 -10.47 8.42
N CYS A 49 -0.06 -9.96 8.77
CA CYS A 49 -0.98 -9.33 7.82
C CYS A 49 -0.39 -8.06 7.19
N LEU A 50 0.37 -7.26 7.94
CA LEU A 50 1.09 -6.11 7.40
C LEU A 50 2.16 -6.54 6.36
N ILE A 51 2.94 -7.58 6.64
CA ILE A 51 3.95 -8.09 5.70
C ILE A 51 3.30 -8.68 4.44
N LEU A 52 2.20 -9.42 4.61
CA LEU A 52 1.40 -9.89 3.49
C LEU A 52 0.88 -8.73 2.64
N TYR A 53 0.30 -7.71 3.29
CA TYR A 53 -0.16 -6.50 2.62
C TYR A 53 0.96 -5.82 1.82
N LEU A 54 2.16 -5.63 2.40
CA LEU A 54 3.28 -4.99 1.71
C LEU A 54 3.75 -5.82 0.51
N SER A 55 3.74 -7.16 0.63
CA SER A 55 4.03 -8.08 -0.49
C SER A 55 3.02 -7.90 -1.63
N CYS A 56 1.73 -7.82 -1.31
CA CYS A 56 0.66 -7.55 -2.28
C CYS A 56 0.77 -6.14 -2.90
N LEU A 57 0.99 -5.12 -2.08
CA LEU A 57 1.12 -3.73 -2.51
C LEU A 57 2.20 -3.59 -3.58
N ILE A 58 3.41 -4.10 -3.32
CA ILE A 58 4.54 -4.06 -4.25
C ILE A 58 4.16 -4.69 -5.60
N ASN A 59 3.45 -5.83 -5.58
CA ASN A 59 3.03 -6.50 -6.80
C ASN A 59 1.92 -5.74 -7.56
N VAL A 60 1.01 -5.09 -6.85
CA VAL A 60 -0.07 -4.29 -7.47
C VAL A 60 0.48 -3.02 -8.11
N VAL A 61 1.47 -2.37 -7.46
CA VAL A 61 1.94 -1.04 -7.89
C VAL A 61 3.12 -1.08 -8.84
N LEU A 62 3.97 -2.11 -8.80
CA LEU A 62 5.17 -2.19 -9.63
C LEU A 62 5.05 -3.17 -10.81
N PHE A 63 4.19 -4.18 -10.72
CA PHE A 63 4.12 -5.24 -11.72
C PHE A 63 2.83 -5.18 -12.55
N PRO A 64 2.84 -5.71 -13.79
CA PRO A 64 4.01 -6.27 -14.49
C PRO A 64 4.99 -5.18 -14.96
N LEU A 65 6.28 -5.50 -14.94
CA LEU A 65 7.29 -4.67 -15.60
C LEU A 65 7.11 -4.78 -17.12
N PRO A 66 7.37 -3.72 -17.90
CA PRO A 66 7.24 -3.77 -19.35
C PRO A 66 8.26 -4.75 -19.93
N ASP A 67 7.82 -5.46 -20.96
CA ASP A 67 8.69 -6.29 -21.78
C ASP A 67 9.48 -5.44 -22.80
N ALA A 68 10.43 -6.06 -23.49
CA ALA A 68 11.28 -5.36 -24.46
C ALA A 68 10.48 -4.59 -25.52
N ALA A 69 9.31 -5.09 -25.92
CA ALA A 69 8.42 -4.42 -26.86
C ALA A 69 7.82 -3.15 -26.25
N ALA A 70 7.24 -3.22 -25.05
CA ALA A 70 6.70 -2.07 -24.35
C ALA A 70 7.78 -1.01 -24.07
N ILE A 71 9.00 -1.41 -23.68
CA ILE A 71 10.12 -0.49 -23.43
C ILE A 71 10.43 0.37 -24.65
N SER A 72 10.41 -0.21 -25.85
CA SER A 72 10.69 0.52 -27.10
C SER A 72 9.69 1.64 -27.40
N THR A 73 8.51 1.58 -26.79
CA THR A 73 7.44 2.58 -26.94
C THR A 73 7.45 3.64 -25.84
N LEU A 74 8.21 3.43 -24.75
CA LEU A 74 8.26 4.36 -23.64
C LEU A 74 9.03 5.62 -24.04
N ASN A 75 8.35 6.77 -23.95
CA ASN A 75 8.95 8.06 -24.26
C ASN A 75 8.45 9.19 -23.36
N GLY A 76 9.41 9.92 -22.80
CA GLY A 76 9.14 11.09 -21.97
C GLY A 76 8.49 10.78 -20.62
N TYR A 77 8.11 11.86 -19.94
CA TYR A 77 7.56 11.86 -18.58
C TYR A 77 6.24 12.60 -18.59
N LYS A 78 5.13 11.87 -18.59
CA LYS A 78 3.80 12.44 -18.71
C LYS A 78 3.11 12.47 -17.34
N GLY A 79 2.45 13.57 -17.04
CA GLY A 79 1.68 13.73 -15.80
C GLY A 79 0.37 14.47 -16.03
N GLN A 80 -0.62 14.06 -15.25
CA GLN A 80 -1.86 14.75 -14.98
C GLN A 80 -1.64 15.54 -13.68
N TYR A 81 -1.95 16.84 -13.69
CA TYR A 81 -1.73 17.72 -12.53
C TYR A 81 -2.98 18.50 -12.09
N ILE A 82 -4.16 18.15 -12.60
CA ILE A 82 -5.41 18.87 -12.33
C ILE A 82 -6.14 18.14 -11.20
N PRO A 83 -6.25 18.72 -9.99
CA PRO A 83 -6.95 18.06 -8.90
C PRO A 83 -8.44 17.84 -9.23
N PHE A 84 -8.99 16.73 -8.74
CA PHE A 84 -10.36 16.26 -8.94
C PHE A 84 -10.78 16.02 -10.39
N LYS A 85 -9.81 15.80 -11.30
CA LYS A 85 -10.13 15.46 -12.68
C LYS A 85 -10.88 14.14 -12.78
N PHE A 86 -10.64 13.18 -11.88
CA PHE A 86 -11.39 11.93 -11.82
C PHE A 86 -12.92 12.14 -11.79
N VAL A 87 -13.41 13.25 -11.21
CA VAL A 87 -14.84 13.58 -11.19
C VAL A 87 -15.35 13.89 -12.60
N ALA A 88 -14.59 14.69 -13.34
CA ALA A 88 -14.90 15.02 -14.73
C ALA A 88 -14.81 13.78 -15.63
N ASP A 89 -13.80 12.94 -15.41
CA ASP A 89 -13.60 11.70 -16.18
C ASP A 89 -14.75 10.70 -15.93
N ILE A 90 -15.19 10.52 -14.67
CA ILE A 90 -16.38 9.71 -14.34
C ILE A 90 -17.65 10.30 -14.97
N ALA A 91 -17.84 11.62 -14.90
CA ALA A 91 -19.04 12.28 -15.41
C ALA A 91 -19.14 12.19 -16.94
N LYS A 92 -18.00 12.27 -17.63
CA LYS A 92 -17.88 12.25 -19.09
C LYS A 92 -17.97 10.84 -19.65
N ASP A 93 -17.15 9.93 -19.16
CA ASP A 93 -16.98 8.61 -19.76
C ASP A 93 -17.99 7.59 -19.19
N LYS A 94 -18.51 7.83 -17.97
CA LYS A 94 -19.51 7.01 -17.27
C LYS A 94 -19.21 5.51 -17.26
N THR A 95 -17.93 5.16 -17.34
CA THR A 95 -17.50 3.77 -17.34
C THR A 95 -17.34 3.24 -15.92
N ILE A 96 -17.57 1.95 -15.75
CA ILE A 96 -17.26 1.24 -14.51
C ILE A 96 -15.76 1.30 -14.22
N GLU A 97 -14.91 1.37 -15.25
CA GLU A 97 -13.45 1.41 -15.09
C GLU A 97 -12.97 2.67 -14.37
N SER A 98 -13.50 3.85 -14.73
CA SER A 98 -13.18 5.11 -14.04
C SER A 98 -13.58 5.07 -12.55
N VAL A 99 -14.74 4.46 -12.24
CA VAL A 99 -15.20 4.31 -10.85
C VAL A 99 -14.31 3.31 -10.09
N LEU A 100 -13.96 2.19 -10.71
CA LEU A 100 -13.09 1.18 -10.11
C LEU A 100 -11.69 1.71 -9.85
N GLN A 101 -11.13 2.55 -10.75
CA GLN A 101 -9.82 3.18 -10.52
C GLN A 101 -9.83 4.00 -9.23
N VAL A 102 -10.86 4.85 -9.06
CA VAL A 102 -11.01 5.67 -7.85
C VAL A 102 -11.16 4.79 -6.60
N ALA A 103 -12.03 3.79 -6.66
CA ALA A 103 -12.26 2.87 -5.55
C ALA A 103 -10.98 2.11 -5.18
N PHE A 104 -10.24 1.62 -6.16
CA PHE A 104 -9.03 0.84 -5.97
C PHE A 104 -7.88 1.65 -5.40
N ASN A 105 -7.70 2.92 -5.79
CA ASN A 105 -6.70 3.80 -5.16
C ASN A 105 -6.99 3.99 -3.66
N VAL A 106 -8.24 4.29 -3.31
CA VAL A 106 -8.63 4.39 -1.89
C VAL A 106 -8.40 3.06 -1.17
N MET A 107 -8.86 1.93 -1.74
CA MET A 107 -8.72 0.61 -1.15
C MET A 107 -7.26 0.17 -0.98
N LEU A 108 -6.37 0.57 -1.88
CA LEU A 108 -4.96 0.20 -1.89
C LEU A 108 -4.27 0.55 -0.58
N THR A 109 -4.61 1.69 0.02
CA THR A 109 -3.90 2.28 1.15
C THR A 109 -4.67 2.22 2.47
N ILE A 110 -5.91 1.72 2.46
CA ILE A 110 -6.67 1.41 3.70
C ILE A 110 -5.87 0.48 4.63
N PRO A 111 -5.28 -0.64 4.17
CA PRO A 111 -4.53 -1.51 5.06
C PRO A 111 -3.28 -0.83 5.64
N PHE A 112 -2.62 0.05 4.88
CA PHE A 112 -1.49 0.84 5.38
C PHE A 112 -1.90 1.67 6.59
N GLY A 113 -2.97 2.46 6.44
CA GLY A 113 -3.49 3.28 7.53
C GLY A 113 -3.94 2.44 8.73
N PHE A 114 -4.61 1.31 8.45
CA PHE A 114 -5.09 0.40 9.47
C PHE A 114 -3.94 -0.18 10.29
N PHE A 115 -2.95 -0.82 9.67
CA PHE A 115 -1.87 -1.48 10.39
C PHE A 115 -0.93 -0.50 11.08
N PHE A 116 -0.64 0.66 10.48
CA PHE A 116 0.22 1.65 11.14
C PHE A 116 -0.47 2.24 12.38
N LYS A 117 -1.80 2.33 12.40
CA LYS A 117 -2.54 2.71 13.60
C LYS A 117 -2.69 1.53 14.58
N PHE A 118 -3.08 0.36 14.10
CA PHE A 118 -3.44 -0.79 14.93
C PHE A 118 -2.20 -1.48 15.54
N VAL A 119 -1.17 -1.72 14.73
CA VAL A 119 0.04 -2.44 15.14
C VAL A 119 1.06 -1.47 15.73
N LEU A 120 1.32 -0.35 15.07
CA LEU A 120 2.39 0.59 15.48
C LEU A 120 1.89 1.72 16.40
N ASN A 121 0.59 1.78 16.69
CA ASN A 121 -0.06 2.87 17.45
C ASN A 121 0.35 4.28 17.00
N MET A 122 0.57 4.45 15.69
CA MET A 122 1.11 5.70 15.17
C MET A 122 0.05 6.81 15.21
N LYS A 123 0.50 8.06 15.43
CA LYS A 123 -0.38 9.23 15.38
C LYS A 123 -0.95 9.42 13.98
N ARG A 124 -2.25 9.69 13.88
CA ARG A 124 -2.98 9.92 12.61
C ARG A 124 -2.25 10.88 11.65
N ARG A 125 -1.69 11.98 12.16
CA ARG A 125 -0.92 12.95 11.35
C ARG A 125 0.26 12.28 10.63
N ASN A 126 1.01 11.44 11.32
CA ASN A 126 2.17 10.77 10.75
C ASN A 126 1.73 9.73 9.72
N ILE A 127 0.62 9.02 9.98
CA ILE A 127 0.06 8.05 9.03
C ILE A 127 -0.36 8.74 7.72
N ILE A 128 -1.04 9.89 7.81
CA ILE A 128 -1.44 10.68 6.63
C ILE A 128 -0.20 11.12 5.83
N ILE A 129 0.81 11.67 6.51
CA ILE A 129 2.07 12.09 5.86
C ILE A 129 2.76 10.89 5.20
N LEU A 130 2.88 9.77 5.90
CA LEU A 130 3.53 8.57 5.37
C LEU A 130 2.74 7.95 4.21
N THR A 131 1.41 8.00 4.25
CA THR A 131 0.56 7.52 3.14
C THR A 131 0.75 8.39 1.92
N PHE A 132 0.77 9.72 2.10
CA PHE A 132 1.07 10.64 1.01
C PHE A 132 2.47 10.40 0.43
N LEU A 133 3.48 10.24 1.28
CA LEU A 133 4.86 9.94 0.84
C LEU A 133 4.98 8.58 0.15
N LEU A 134 4.26 7.57 0.63
CA LEU A 134 4.17 6.26 -0.01
C LEU A 134 3.57 6.40 -1.41
N SER A 135 2.43 7.09 -1.52
CA SER A 135 1.79 7.35 -2.80
C SER A 135 2.68 8.13 -3.74
N LEU A 136 3.34 9.19 -3.25
CA LEU A 136 4.27 9.99 -4.02
C LEU A 136 5.46 9.15 -4.49
N THR A 137 5.98 8.27 -3.64
CA THR A 137 7.08 7.38 -4.01
C THR A 137 6.66 6.42 -5.12
N ILE A 138 5.44 5.86 -5.05
CA ILE A 138 4.88 4.99 -6.08
C ILE A 138 4.71 5.76 -7.40
N GLU A 139 4.07 6.93 -7.37
CA GLU A 139 3.85 7.77 -8.55
C GLU A 139 5.18 8.23 -9.17
N LEU A 140 6.16 8.63 -8.35
CA LEU A 140 7.48 9.00 -8.85
C LEU A 140 8.22 7.81 -9.42
N ALA A 141 8.12 6.64 -8.79
CA ALA A 141 8.68 5.42 -9.33
C ALA A 141 8.04 5.15 -10.71
N GLN A 142 6.73 5.21 -10.85
CA GLN A 142 6.08 4.96 -12.15
C GLN A 142 6.39 6.03 -13.21
N LEU A 143 6.35 7.31 -12.83
CA LEU A 143 6.68 8.45 -13.67
C LEU A 143 8.08 8.33 -14.21
N THR A 144 9.06 8.08 -13.35
CA THR A 144 10.47 7.99 -13.74
C THR A 144 10.82 6.67 -14.42
N GLY A 145 9.85 5.75 -14.61
CA GLY A 145 10.08 4.43 -15.20
C GLY A 145 10.80 3.48 -14.25
N LEU A 146 10.61 3.60 -12.94
CA LEU A 146 11.41 3.08 -11.83
C LEU A 146 12.79 3.69 -11.81
N PHE A 147 12.86 4.94 -11.36
CA PHE A 147 14.10 5.63 -11.06
C PHE A 147 15.12 5.58 -12.20
N PHE A 148 14.62 5.81 -13.42
CA PHE A 148 15.41 5.91 -14.65
C PHE A 148 16.08 4.62 -15.12
N ILE A 149 15.66 3.46 -14.61
CA ILE A 149 16.04 2.17 -15.20
C ILE A 149 15.48 2.05 -16.62
N TYR A 150 14.32 2.66 -16.90
CA TYR A 150 13.65 2.63 -18.20
C TYR A 150 13.57 4.03 -18.82
N PRO A 151 13.53 4.15 -20.16
CA PRO A 151 13.68 5.42 -20.88
C PRO A 151 12.46 6.34 -20.83
N GLY A 152 11.37 5.95 -20.15
CA GLY A 152 10.16 6.74 -20.02
C GLY A 152 9.22 6.21 -18.96
N SER A 153 8.14 6.96 -18.72
CA SER A 153 7.13 6.63 -17.70
C SER A 153 6.37 5.35 -18.00
N TYR A 154 6.24 4.43 -17.04
CA TYR A 154 5.38 3.25 -17.22
C TYR A 154 3.90 3.60 -17.21
N ARG A 155 3.54 4.57 -16.38
CA ARG A 155 2.17 5.08 -16.21
C ARG A 155 2.22 6.60 -16.12
N LEU A 156 1.07 7.19 -16.43
CA LEU A 156 0.85 8.62 -16.25
C LEU A 156 0.91 8.93 -14.75
N PHE A 157 1.76 9.89 -14.36
CA PHE A 157 1.70 10.43 -13.00
C PHE A 157 0.34 11.10 -12.78
N ASP A 158 -0.35 10.79 -11.68
CA ASP A 158 -1.67 11.37 -11.40
C ASP A 158 -1.73 11.99 -10.00
N VAL A 159 -2.06 13.29 -9.93
CA VAL A 159 -2.24 13.99 -8.65
C VAL A 159 -3.47 13.48 -7.91
N ASP A 160 -4.51 13.03 -8.62
CA ASP A 160 -5.70 12.46 -7.99
C ASP A 160 -5.38 11.15 -7.28
N ASP A 161 -4.44 10.35 -7.79
CA ASP A 161 -3.99 9.11 -7.15
C ASP A 161 -3.35 9.42 -5.79
N LEU A 162 -2.56 10.49 -5.68
CA LEU A 162 -2.02 10.95 -4.38
C LEU A 162 -3.11 11.28 -3.38
N MET A 163 -4.18 11.95 -3.83
CA MET A 163 -5.28 12.38 -2.98
C MET A 163 -6.12 11.18 -2.51
N LEU A 164 -6.45 10.27 -3.44
CA LEU A 164 -7.25 9.08 -3.16
C LEU A 164 -6.51 8.09 -2.29
N ASN A 165 -5.21 7.87 -2.53
CA ASN A 165 -4.37 7.06 -1.66
C ASN A 165 -4.24 7.68 -0.26
N THR A 166 -4.07 9.01 -0.16
CA THR A 166 -4.05 9.68 1.15
C THR A 166 -5.38 9.53 1.89
N LEU A 167 -6.50 9.59 1.17
CA LEU A 167 -7.84 9.33 1.72
C LEU A 167 -7.97 7.89 2.23
N GLY A 168 -7.44 6.90 1.49
CA GLY A 168 -7.41 5.51 1.91
C GLY A 168 -6.64 5.30 3.21
N GLY A 169 -5.44 5.86 3.35
CA GLY A 169 -4.68 5.79 4.62
C GLY A 169 -5.39 6.48 5.79
N PHE A 170 -6.11 7.57 5.53
CA PHE A 170 -6.97 8.18 6.53
C PHE A 170 -8.12 7.25 6.94
N ALA A 171 -8.85 6.68 5.97
CA ALA A 171 -9.95 5.75 6.22
C ALA A 171 -9.48 4.51 7.00
N GLY A 172 -8.33 3.96 6.65
CA GLY A 172 -7.68 2.87 7.39
C GLY A 172 -7.41 3.22 8.86
N THR A 173 -6.97 4.45 9.13
CA THR A 173 -6.75 4.92 10.51
C THR A 173 -8.07 4.97 11.30
N VAL A 174 -9.16 5.41 10.67
CA VAL A 174 -10.49 5.43 11.30
C VAL A 174 -10.95 4.00 11.61
N LEU A 175 -10.82 3.09 10.64
CA LEU A 175 -11.16 1.68 10.80
C LEU A 175 -10.38 1.02 11.94
N ALA A 176 -9.09 1.31 12.06
CA ALA A 176 -8.27 0.78 13.16
C ALA A 176 -8.77 1.22 14.53
N ASN A 177 -9.16 2.48 14.70
CA ASN A 177 -9.73 2.94 15.97
C ASN A 177 -11.04 2.21 16.29
N CYS A 178 -11.94 2.08 15.31
CA CYS A 178 -13.20 1.35 15.50
C CYS A 178 -12.97 -0.11 15.90
N VAL A 179 -11.95 -0.77 15.34
CA VAL A 179 -11.60 -2.15 15.71
C VAL A 179 -10.92 -2.21 17.08
N SER A 180 -10.03 -1.27 17.40
CA SER A 180 -9.39 -1.20 18.72
C SER A 180 -10.40 -1.01 19.85
N ASP A 181 -11.48 -0.24 19.63
CA ASP A 181 -12.55 -0.06 20.62
C ASP A 181 -13.35 -1.35 20.88
N LEU A 182 -13.32 -2.33 19.96
CA LEU A 182 -14.00 -3.62 20.07
C LEU A 182 -13.15 -4.73 20.68
N ILE A 183 -11.82 -4.57 20.70
CA ILE A 183 -10.89 -5.57 21.21
C ILE A 183 -10.58 -5.23 22.68
N PRO A 184 -10.75 -6.17 23.63
CA PRO A 184 -10.38 -5.94 25.03
C PRO A 184 -8.93 -5.47 25.16
N ASP A 185 -8.71 -4.48 26.03
CA ASP A 185 -7.43 -3.78 26.16
C ASP A 185 -6.24 -4.76 26.30
N THR A 186 -5.34 -4.73 25.32
CA THR A 186 -4.10 -5.53 25.31
C THR A 186 -2.89 -4.68 25.72
N SER A 187 -3.12 -3.63 26.51
CA SER A 187 -2.21 -2.54 26.93
C SER A 187 -0.82 -2.92 27.46
N ASN A 188 -0.48 -4.20 27.59
CA ASN A 188 0.79 -4.65 28.18
C ASN A 188 1.91 -5.08 27.22
N VAL A 189 1.81 -4.91 25.89
CA VAL A 189 2.99 -5.13 25.04
C VAL A 189 3.00 -4.19 23.83
N SER A 190 3.35 -2.93 24.07
CA SER A 190 3.88 -2.08 22.99
C SER A 190 5.27 -2.60 22.64
N ILE A 191 5.47 -3.17 21.43
CA ILE A 191 6.84 -3.35 20.95
C ILE A 191 7.37 -1.97 20.60
N ALA A 192 8.16 -1.41 21.52
CA ALA A 192 9.12 -0.35 21.25
C ALA A 192 10.08 -0.81 20.14
N ILE A 193 9.66 -0.70 18.88
CA ILE A 193 10.56 -0.84 17.72
C ILE A 193 11.16 0.53 17.38
N LEU A 194 10.59 1.64 17.89
CA LEU A 194 10.95 3.01 17.49
C LEU A 194 11.08 4.01 18.67
N SER A 195 11.24 3.53 19.91
CA SER A 195 11.57 4.38 21.07
C SER A 195 12.90 3.95 21.68
#